data_AF-B9F4B5-F1
#
_entry.id   AF-B9F4B5-F1
#
_cell.length_a   1.000
_cell.length_b   1.000
_cell.length_c   1.000
_cell.angle_alpha   90.00
_cell.angle_beta   90.00
_cell.angle_gamma   90.00
#
_symmetry.space_group_name_H-M   'P 1'
#
loop_
_entity.id
_entity.type
_entity.pdbx_description
1 polymer ?
#
loop_
_entity_poly.entity_id
_entity_poly.type
_entity_poly.pdbx_seq_one_letter_code
_entity_poly.pdbx_strand_id
1 'polypeptide(L)'
;MPKARFDPTGSTGRGQSARRMPAYGVVGSALRRPICRKAYSSDGRDHPRATLGEIVLHTFDGNKNAFKALIAAEYSGVKVELAKNFQMGVSNKTPEYLKMNPIGKVPILETPDGPVFESNAIARYVLSSSHFPEVTRSKSDNPLYGSSLIEYAHIEQWIDFSATEVDANTGKWLFPRLGFAPYVAVSEEAAIAALKRSLGALNTHLASNTYLVGHSVTLADIVMTCNLYMGFARIMTKNFTSEFPHVERYFWTMVNQPNFKKVMGDVKQADSVPQVQKKAAAPKEQKPKEAKKEAPKEAPKPKAAEKPEEEEEAPKPKPKNPLDLLPPSKMILDEWKRLYSNTKTNFREVAIKGFWDMYDPEGYSLWFCDYKYNDENTVSFVTMNKVGGFLQRMDLCRKYAFGKMLVIGSEPPFKVKGLWLFRGPEIPKFVMDEVYDMELYEWTKVDISDEAQKERVSAMIEDLEPFEGEALLDAKCFK
;
A
#
# COMPACT_ATOMS: atom_id res chain seq x y z
N MET A 1 -22.80 -55.99 -15.84
CA MET A 1 -23.72 -56.73 -14.93
C MET A 1 -24.68 -55.74 -14.27
N PRO A 2 -25.95 -56.12 -14.03
CA PRO A 2 -27.07 -55.21 -13.79
C PRO A 2 -27.40 -54.93 -12.30
N LYS A 3 -28.38 -54.03 -12.11
CA LYS A 3 -29.05 -53.58 -10.86
C LYS A 3 -29.87 -54.67 -10.13
N ALA A 4 -29.94 -54.61 -8.78
CA ALA A 4 -31.09 -54.90 -7.88
C ALA A 4 -30.63 -54.67 -6.41
N ARG A 5 -31.17 -53.78 -5.55
CA ARG A 5 -32.46 -53.69 -4.82
C ARG A 5 -32.80 -54.84 -3.84
N PHE A 6 -32.92 -54.44 -2.54
CA PHE A 6 -33.86 -54.84 -1.45
C PHE A 6 -34.01 -56.33 -1.07
N ASP A 7 -33.61 -56.77 0.14
CA ASP A 7 -34.37 -56.83 1.45
C ASP A 7 -35.09 -58.20 1.61
N PRO A 8 -35.66 -58.71 2.75
CA PRO A 8 -35.58 -58.41 4.20
C PRO A 8 -35.41 -59.69 5.11
N THR A 9 -35.64 -59.53 6.43
CA THR A 9 -35.92 -60.53 7.50
C THR A 9 -34.69 -61.07 8.25
N GLY A 10 -34.64 -61.24 9.58
CA GLY A 10 -35.64 -61.09 10.65
C GLY A 10 -35.29 -62.05 11.80
N SER A 11 -35.12 -61.50 13.01
CA SER A 11 -35.43 -62.07 14.33
C SER A 11 -34.70 -63.33 14.87
N THR A 12 -34.01 -63.17 16.00
CA THR A 12 -34.26 -63.82 17.32
C THR A 12 -33.38 -63.05 18.34
N GLY A 13 -33.77 -62.55 19.51
CA GLY A 13 -34.94 -62.75 20.36
C GLY A 13 -34.52 -63.34 21.71
N ARG A 14 -34.24 -62.50 22.72
CA ARG A 14 -34.35 -62.81 24.18
C ARG A 14 -34.25 -61.54 25.03
N GLY A 15 -35.37 -61.14 25.66
CA GLY A 15 -35.43 -60.30 26.88
C GLY A 15 -35.15 -61.15 28.14
N GLN A 16 -35.23 -60.68 29.39
CA GLN A 16 -35.84 -59.49 29.97
C GLN A 16 -35.48 -59.38 31.48
N SER A 17 -35.80 -58.22 32.08
CA SER A 17 -36.02 -57.92 33.52
C SER A 17 -34.76 -57.66 34.38
N ALA A 18 -34.66 -56.72 35.33
CA ALA A 18 -35.40 -55.58 35.90
C ALA A 18 -35.13 -55.62 37.41
N ARG A 19 -34.65 -54.53 38.04
CA ARG A 19 -34.86 -54.23 39.48
C ARG A 19 -34.53 -52.76 39.78
N ARG A 20 -35.45 -52.11 40.49
CA ARG A 20 -35.45 -50.73 41.04
C ARG A 20 -34.58 -50.60 42.29
N MET A 21 -34.21 -49.36 42.63
CA MET A 21 -33.98 -48.81 43.99
C MET A 21 -34.10 -47.26 43.96
N PRO A 22 -34.27 -46.55 45.10
CA PRO A 22 -35.36 -45.58 45.31
C PRO A 22 -34.95 -44.10 45.53
N ALA A 23 -35.97 -43.27 45.77
CA ALA A 23 -35.95 -41.81 45.96
C ALA A 23 -35.77 -41.35 47.42
N TYR A 24 -35.17 -40.16 47.57
CA TYR A 24 -35.34 -39.12 48.62
C TYR A 24 -35.15 -37.78 47.86
N GLY A 25 -35.86 -36.67 48.01
CA GLY A 25 -36.58 -36.03 49.11
C GLY A 25 -36.24 -34.53 49.00
N VAL A 26 -37.26 -33.69 48.78
CA VAL A 26 -37.26 -32.26 48.35
C VAL A 26 -36.77 -31.28 49.43
N VAL A 27 -36.16 -30.12 49.09
CA VAL A 27 -36.55 -28.71 49.45
C VAL A 27 -35.76 -27.62 48.67
N GLY A 28 -36.47 -26.63 48.07
CA GLY A 28 -36.06 -25.20 47.95
C GLY A 28 -35.48 -24.69 46.62
N SER A 29 -36.25 -24.31 45.59
CA SER A 29 -36.98 -23.03 45.35
C SER A 29 -36.12 -21.80 44.97
N ALA A 30 -36.16 -21.39 43.68
CA ALA A 30 -36.30 -20.00 43.24
C ALA A 30 -36.50 -19.87 41.71
N LEU A 31 -37.77 -19.70 41.32
CA LEU A 31 -38.27 -18.83 40.23
C LEU A 31 -37.74 -19.00 38.79
N ARG A 32 -38.36 -19.94 38.03
CA ARG A 32 -38.61 -19.75 36.59
C ARG A 32 -40.06 -19.30 36.42
N ARG A 33 -40.30 -18.07 35.94
CA ARG A 33 -41.63 -17.61 35.52
C ARG A 33 -41.93 -18.09 34.09
N PRO A 34 -43.20 -18.42 33.77
CA PRO A 34 -43.58 -18.91 32.45
C PRO A 34 -43.62 -17.76 31.43
N ILE A 35 -43.06 -18.01 30.24
CA ILE A 35 -43.20 -17.11 29.09
C ILE A 35 -44.65 -17.20 28.62
N CYS A 36 -45.40 -16.14 28.87
CA CYS A 36 -46.76 -15.96 28.40
C CYS A 36 -46.76 -15.82 26.87
N ARG A 37 -47.20 -16.85 26.14
CA ARG A 37 -47.55 -16.72 24.71
C ARG A 37 -48.78 -15.82 24.61
N LYS A 38 -48.59 -14.52 24.35
CA LYS A 38 -49.66 -13.69 23.79
C LYS A 38 -49.79 -14.02 22.31
N ALA A 39 -50.95 -14.54 21.92
CA ALA A 39 -51.36 -14.64 20.53
C ALA A 39 -51.42 -13.23 19.94
N TYR A 40 -50.68 -12.98 18.86
CA TYR A 40 -50.84 -11.77 18.06
C TYR A 40 -52.03 -11.97 17.13
N SER A 41 -53.04 -11.13 17.33
CA SER A 41 -54.18 -10.94 16.44
C SER A 41 -53.68 -10.29 15.14
N SER A 42 -54.13 -10.84 14.02
CA SER A 42 -53.99 -10.27 12.68
C SER A 42 -54.90 -9.05 12.55
N ASP A 43 -54.35 -7.86 12.71
CA ASP A 43 -55.03 -6.61 12.35
C ASP A 43 -54.10 -5.77 11.48
N GLY A 44 -54.50 -5.59 10.22
CA GLY A 44 -53.75 -4.92 9.18
C GLY A 44 -53.76 -3.41 9.38
N ARG A 45 -52.84 -2.91 10.21
CA ARG A 45 -52.56 -1.49 10.31
C ARG A 45 -51.15 -1.21 9.80
N ASP A 46 -51.07 -0.39 8.76
CA ASP A 46 -49.85 0.27 8.30
C ASP A 46 -49.11 0.85 9.50
N HIS A 47 -48.01 0.21 9.88
CA HIS A 47 -47.10 0.77 10.86
C HIS A 47 -46.26 1.86 10.19
N PRO A 48 -46.19 3.08 10.76
CA PRO A 48 -45.38 4.14 10.19
C PRO A 48 -43.91 3.72 10.21
N ARG A 49 -43.23 3.80 9.05
CA ARG A 49 -41.78 3.66 8.93
C ARG A 49 -41.14 4.60 9.96
N ALA A 50 -40.51 4.04 11.00
CA ALA A 50 -39.69 4.83 11.91
C ALA A 50 -38.56 5.46 11.08
N THR A 51 -38.62 6.77 10.92
CA THR A 51 -37.56 7.56 10.28
C THR A 51 -36.31 7.43 11.14
N LEU A 52 -35.25 6.82 10.61
CA LEU A 52 -33.91 7.03 11.18
C LEU A 52 -33.71 8.55 11.32
N GLY A 53 -33.17 8.98 12.46
CA GLY A 53 -32.80 10.39 12.63
C GLY A 53 -31.92 10.85 11.46
N GLU A 54 -32.03 12.13 11.09
CA GLU A 54 -31.30 12.69 9.95
C GLU A 54 -29.79 12.41 10.10
N ILE A 55 -29.22 11.65 9.17
CA ILE A 55 -27.77 11.41 9.10
C ILE A 55 -27.15 12.40 8.11
N VAL A 56 -26.04 13.03 8.51
CA VAL A 56 -25.41 14.12 7.76
C VAL A 56 -23.98 13.72 7.38
N LEU A 57 -23.67 13.76 6.09
CA LEU A 57 -22.35 13.46 5.55
C LEU A 57 -21.56 14.74 5.29
N HIS A 58 -20.43 14.87 5.98
CA HIS A 58 -19.50 15.98 5.85
C HIS A 58 -18.45 15.64 4.80
N THR A 59 -18.48 16.35 3.67
CA THR A 59 -17.54 16.16 2.55
C THR A 59 -17.55 17.38 1.63
N PHE A 60 -16.55 17.48 0.75
CA PHE A 60 -16.57 18.37 -0.40
C PHE A 60 -17.11 17.64 -1.66
N ASP A 61 -17.52 18.42 -2.67
CA ASP A 61 -18.04 17.92 -3.94
C ASP A 61 -16.98 17.16 -4.76
N GLY A 62 -17.38 16.05 -5.38
CA GLY A 62 -16.46 15.22 -6.18
C GLY A 62 -15.53 14.31 -5.36
N ASN A 63 -15.74 14.21 -4.05
CA ASN A 63 -14.98 13.28 -3.21
C ASN A 63 -15.40 11.83 -3.46
N LYS A 64 -14.53 11.07 -4.16
CA LYS A 64 -14.75 9.64 -4.43
C LYS A 64 -15.02 8.78 -3.18
N ASN A 65 -14.52 9.20 -2.02
CA ASN A 65 -14.72 8.45 -0.78
C ASN A 65 -16.12 8.65 -0.22
N ALA A 66 -16.73 9.82 -0.45
CA ALA A 66 -18.12 10.08 -0.09
C ALA A 66 -19.10 9.36 -1.02
N PHE A 67 -18.75 9.19 -2.31
CA PHE A 67 -19.58 8.45 -3.26
C PHE A 67 -19.94 7.05 -2.79
N LYS A 68 -19.04 6.36 -2.07
CA LYS A 68 -19.31 5.02 -1.50
C LYS A 68 -20.58 5.00 -0.65
N ALA A 69 -20.70 5.97 0.26
CA ALA A 69 -21.83 6.09 1.17
C ALA A 69 -23.11 6.53 0.44
N LEU A 70 -22.98 7.49 -0.48
CA LEU A 70 -24.11 8.03 -1.25
C LEU A 70 -24.69 6.98 -2.20
N ILE A 71 -23.86 6.19 -2.87
CA ILE A 71 -24.32 5.09 -3.73
C ILE A 71 -24.95 3.98 -2.88
N ALA A 72 -24.36 3.64 -1.74
CA ALA A 72 -24.96 2.69 -0.81
C ALA A 72 -26.34 3.17 -0.31
N ALA A 73 -26.51 4.46 -0.07
CA ALA A 73 -27.79 5.09 0.25
C ALA A 73 -28.82 4.92 -0.88
N GLU A 74 -28.42 5.11 -2.15
CA GLU A 74 -29.31 4.90 -3.30
C GLU A 74 -29.83 3.45 -3.39
N TYR A 75 -28.97 2.46 -3.17
CA TYR A 75 -29.41 1.05 -3.17
C TYR A 75 -30.26 0.67 -1.96
N SER A 76 -30.03 1.30 -0.81
CA SER A 76 -30.70 0.96 0.45
C SER A 76 -31.92 1.82 0.76
N GLY A 77 -32.16 2.88 -0.03
CA GLY A 77 -33.23 3.85 0.20
C GLY A 77 -33.00 4.74 1.42
N VAL A 78 -31.80 4.76 2.00
CA VAL A 78 -31.47 5.60 3.16
C VAL A 78 -31.23 7.03 2.68
N LYS A 79 -31.88 7.99 3.33
CA LYS A 79 -31.65 9.42 3.05
C LYS A 79 -30.40 9.89 3.79
N VAL A 80 -29.40 10.36 3.04
CA VAL A 80 -28.17 10.96 3.58
C VAL A 80 -28.15 12.43 3.16
N GLU A 81 -28.17 13.33 4.14
CA GLU A 81 -28.04 14.77 3.87
C GLU A 81 -26.57 15.15 3.76
N LEU A 82 -26.22 16.12 2.91
CA LEU A 82 -24.87 16.68 2.87
C LEU A 82 -24.75 17.87 3.81
N ALA A 83 -23.63 17.97 4.53
CA ALA A 83 -23.37 19.10 5.40
C ALA A 83 -23.38 20.42 4.60
N LYS A 84 -24.22 21.36 5.03
CA LYS A 84 -24.33 22.67 4.39
C LYS A 84 -23.05 23.48 4.62
N ASN A 85 -22.56 24.13 3.57
CA ASN A 85 -21.41 25.05 3.62
C ASN A 85 -20.10 24.40 4.11
N PHE A 86 -19.91 23.10 3.89
CA PHE A 86 -18.63 22.47 4.20
C PHE A 86 -17.50 23.02 3.32
N GLN A 87 -16.41 23.49 3.93
CA GLN A 87 -15.23 24.01 3.24
C GLN A 87 -13.97 23.22 3.64
N MET A 88 -13.39 22.51 2.68
CA MET A 88 -12.14 21.77 2.89
C MET A 88 -10.99 22.72 3.24
N GLY A 89 -10.24 22.39 4.28
CA GLY A 89 -9.17 23.21 4.84
C GLY A 89 -9.61 24.20 5.93
N VAL A 90 -10.93 24.40 6.11
CA VAL A 90 -11.52 25.29 7.12
C VAL A 90 -12.41 24.49 8.08
N SER A 91 -13.54 23.97 7.59
CA SER A 91 -14.51 23.23 8.41
C SER A 91 -13.88 22.00 9.07
N ASN A 92 -13.04 21.26 8.34
CA ASN A 92 -12.40 20.05 8.87
C ASN A 92 -11.22 20.31 9.84
N LYS A 93 -10.92 21.57 10.14
CA LYS A 93 -9.88 21.96 11.11
C LYS A 93 -10.47 22.56 12.39
N THR A 94 -11.78 22.76 12.47
CA THR A 94 -12.39 23.32 13.68
C THR A 94 -12.30 22.33 14.84
N PRO A 95 -12.24 22.79 16.10
CA PRO A 95 -12.24 21.91 17.26
C PRO A 95 -13.46 20.96 17.29
N GLU A 96 -14.62 21.43 16.83
CA GLU A 96 -15.85 20.64 16.76
C GLU A 96 -15.70 19.48 15.78
N TYR A 97 -15.09 19.73 14.62
CA TYR A 97 -14.85 18.68 13.62
C TYR A 97 -13.79 17.68 14.07
N LEU A 98 -12.72 18.17 14.71
CA LEU A 98 -11.64 17.32 15.23
C LEU A 98 -12.10 16.42 16.39
N LYS A 99 -13.16 16.80 17.11
CA LYS A 99 -13.82 15.90 18.09
C LYS A 99 -14.49 14.69 17.42
N MET A 100 -14.95 14.84 16.17
CA MET A 100 -15.57 13.75 15.43
C MET A 100 -14.53 12.86 14.72
N ASN A 101 -13.48 13.46 14.18
CA ASN A 101 -12.34 12.75 13.60
C ASN A 101 -11.04 13.45 13.98
N PRO A 102 -10.20 12.87 14.86
CA PRO A 102 -8.97 13.51 15.31
C PRO A 102 -7.94 13.73 14.19
N ILE A 103 -8.08 13.05 13.04
CA ILE A 103 -7.21 13.20 11.88
C ILE A 103 -7.68 14.37 10.99
N GLY A 104 -8.91 14.88 11.17
CA GLY A 104 -9.46 15.97 10.36
C GLY A 104 -9.68 15.60 8.88
N LYS A 105 -9.89 14.31 8.58
CA LYS A 105 -10.17 13.81 7.22
C LYS A 105 -11.67 13.76 6.94
N VAL A 106 -11.99 13.81 5.64
CA VAL A 106 -13.33 13.60 5.08
C VAL A 106 -13.39 12.26 4.32
N PRO A 107 -14.57 11.61 4.24
CA PRO A 107 -15.84 12.02 4.83
C PRO A 107 -15.99 11.66 6.32
N ILE A 108 -16.93 12.32 7.00
CA ILE A 108 -17.48 11.93 8.31
C ILE A 108 -19.00 11.85 8.19
N LEU A 109 -19.61 10.83 8.77
CA LEU A 109 -21.06 10.72 8.92
C LEU A 109 -21.44 11.06 10.36
N GLU A 110 -22.23 12.11 10.55
CA GLU A 110 -22.91 12.37 11.80
C GLU A 110 -24.17 11.52 11.88
N THR A 111 -24.36 10.86 13.02
CA THR A 111 -25.53 10.05 13.32
C THR A 111 -26.07 10.42 14.70
N PRO A 112 -27.34 10.08 15.02
CA PRO A 112 -27.89 10.31 16.36
C PRO A 112 -27.08 9.65 17.49
N ASP A 113 -26.39 8.54 17.20
CA ASP A 113 -25.62 7.76 18.17
C ASP A 113 -24.13 8.16 18.24
N GLY A 114 -23.71 9.09 17.38
CA GLY A 114 -22.34 9.58 17.31
C GLY A 114 -21.75 9.58 15.89
N PRO A 115 -20.56 10.19 15.71
CA PRO A 115 -19.92 10.28 14.40
C PRO A 115 -19.24 8.98 13.98
N VAL A 116 -19.25 8.71 12.68
CA VAL A 116 -18.50 7.61 12.03
C VAL A 116 -17.53 8.22 11.03
N PHE A 117 -16.24 7.90 11.15
CA PHE A 117 -15.21 8.22 10.16
C PHE A 117 -14.67 6.93 9.52
N GLU A 118 -13.87 7.08 8.46
CA GLU A 118 -13.50 6.04 7.47
C GLU A 118 -14.60 5.72 6.45
N SER A 119 -14.31 5.99 5.18
CA SER A 119 -15.31 5.88 4.10
C SER A 119 -15.93 4.50 3.93
N ASN A 120 -15.15 3.42 4.13
CA ASN A 120 -15.68 2.06 4.06
C ASN A 120 -16.59 1.76 5.28
N ALA A 121 -16.27 2.28 6.47
CA ALA A 121 -17.10 2.12 7.66
C ALA A 121 -18.42 2.90 7.53
N ILE A 122 -18.36 4.12 7.00
CA ILE A 122 -19.54 4.94 6.70
C ILE A 122 -20.44 4.23 5.68
N ALA A 123 -19.89 3.70 4.59
CA ALA A 123 -20.67 2.98 3.59
C ALA A 123 -21.36 1.74 4.17
N ARG A 124 -20.66 0.99 5.05
CA ARG A 124 -21.26 -0.13 5.78
C ARG A 124 -22.41 0.34 6.69
N TYR A 125 -22.19 1.41 7.45
CA TYR A 125 -23.20 1.97 8.34
C TYR A 125 -24.48 2.38 7.60
N VAL A 126 -24.34 3.16 6.51
CA VAL A 126 -25.47 3.60 5.68
C VAL A 126 -26.22 2.39 5.14
N LEU A 127 -25.50 1.40 4.62
CA LEU A 127 -26.12 0.20 4.08
C LEU A 127 -26.89 -0.60 5.14
N SER A 128 -26.33 -0.74 6.34
CA SER A 128 -26.97 -1.44 7.47
C SER A 128 -28.13 -0.66 8.09
N SER A 129 -28.12 0.67 7.99
CA SER A 129 -29.13 1.56 8.58
C SER A 129 -30.53 1.33 7.99
N SER A 130 -30.63 0.88 6.75
CA SER A 130 -31.94 0.55 6.13
C SER A 130 -32.73 -0.56 6.84
N HIS A 131 -32.09 -1.34 7.71
CA HIS A 131 -32.69 -2.49 8.39
C HIS A 131 -33.00 -2.23 9.88
N PHE A 132 -32.73 -1.02 10.40
CA PHE A 132 -32.79 -0.76 11.83
C PHE A 132 -34.19 -0.69 12.49
N PRO A 133 -35.34 -0.54 11.80
CA PRO A 133 -36.63 -0.64 12.49
C PRO A 133 -37.30 -2.02 12.40
N GLU A 134 -36.77 -2.98 11.64
CA GLU A 134 -37.35 -4.33 11.56
C GLU A 134 -36.34 -5.39 12.00
N VAL A 135 -36.27 -5.61 13.31
CA VAL A 135 -35.51 -6.68 14.02
C VAL A 135 -35.99 -8.11 13.62
N THR A 136 -36.67 -8.25 12.48
CA THR A 136 -37.19 -9.51 11.91
C THR A 136 -36.71 -9.79 10.48
N ARG A 137 -36.06 -8.84 9.77
CA ARG A 137 -35.29 -9.19 8.56
C ARG A 137 -33.86 -9.50 8.97
N SER A 138 -33.55 -10.79 9.00
CA SER A 138 -32.18 -11.30 9.09
C SER A 138 -31.27 -10.55 8.11
N LYS A 139 -29.99 -10.35 8.47
CA LYS A 139 -28.94 -9.82 7.57
C LYS A 139 -28.90 -10.52 6.20
N SER A 140 -29.53 -11.70 6.06
CA SER A 140 -29.75 -12.45 4.83
C SER A 140 -30.54 -11.74 3.73
N ASP A 141 -31.20 -10.62 4.03
CA ASP A 141 -32.13 -9.97 3.09
C ASP A 141 -31.55 -8.71 2.41
N ASN A 142 -30.32 -8.32 2.74
CA ASN A 142 -29.61 -7.25 2.04
C ASN A 142 -28.64 -7.86 1.03
N PRO A 143 -29.00 -7.96 -0.27
CA PRO A 143 -28.15 -8.58 -1.27
C PRO A 143 -26.78 -7.91 -1.40
N LEU A 144 -26.63 -6.67 -0.90
CA LEU A 144 -25.36 -5.95 -0.95
C LEU A 144 -24.29 -6.47 0.03
N TYR A 145 -24.67 -7.26 1.04
CA TYR A 145 -23.74 -7.93 1.97
C TYR A 145 -23.51 -9.41 1.66
N GLY A 146 -24.08 -9.90 0.55
CA GLY A 146 -24.10 -11.32 0.25
C GLY A 146 -25.11 -12.09 1.11
N SER A 147 -25.39 -13.31 0.68
CA SER A 147 -26.39 -14.21 1.26
C SER A 147 -25.80 -15.26 2.20
N SER A 148 -24.47 -15.34 2.29
CA SER A 148 -23.75 -16.31 3.11
C SER A 148 -22.50 -15.71 3.74
N LEU A 149 -21.98 -16.36 4.78
CA LEU A 149 -20.74 -15.92 5.45
C LEU A 149 -19.56 -15.85 4.47
N ILE A 150 -19.48 -16.78 3.52
CA ILE A 150 -18.40 -16.81 2.53
C ILE A 150 -18.54 -15.65 1.53
N GLU A 151 -19.75 -15.32 1.08
CA GLU A 151 -19.97 -14.15 0.23
C GLU A 151 -19.64 -12.85 0.97
N TYR A 152 -20.04 -12.73 2.25
CA TYR A 152 -19.65 -11.60 3.08
C TYR A 152 -18.12 -11.47 3.20
N ALA A 153 -17.42 -12.59 3.45
CA ALA A 153 -15.96 -12.60 3.52
C ALA A 153 -15.31 -12.18 2.18
N HIS A 154 -15.84 -12.63 1.04
CA HIS A 154 -15.37 -12.17 -0.27
C HIS A 154 -15.65 -10.68 -0.51
N ILE A 155 -16.77 -10.16 -0.01
CA ILE A 155 -17.07 -8.72 -0.10
C ILE A 155 -16.02 -7.91 0.67
N GLU A 156 -15.74 -8.29 1.91
CA GLU A 156 -14.71 -7.65 2.74
C GLU A 156 -13.32 -7.78 2.10
N GLN A 157 -12.97 -8.95 1.54
CA GLN A 157 -11.73 -9.18 0.80
C GLN A 157 -11.56 -8.17 -0.34
N TRP A 158 -12.60 -7.97 -1.16
CA TRP A 158 -12.53 -7.04 -2.29
C TRP A 158 -12.53 -5.57 -1.85
N ILE A 159 -13.20 -5.23 -0.74
CA ILE A 159 -13.13 -3.90 -0.13
C ILE A 159 -11.70 -3.59 0.29
N ASP A 160 -11.04 -4.49 1.01
CA ASP A 160 -9.68 -4.32 1.49
C ASP A 160 -8.69 -4.28 0.33
N PHE A 161 -8.78 -5.24 -0.60
CA PHE A 161 -7.97 -5.25 -1.83
C PHE A 161 -8.09 -3.95 -2.61
N SER A 162 -9.32 -3.42 -2.77
CA SER A 162 -9.52 -2.16 -3.49
C SER A 162 -8.85 -0.97 -2.79
N ALA A 163 -8.79 -0.97 -1.46
CA ALA A 163 -8.19 0.12 -0.70
C ALA A 163 -6.65 0.04 -0.72
N THR A 164 -6.09 -1.16 -0.52
CA THR A 164 -4.64 -1.34 -0.34
C THR A 164 -3.88 -1.50 -1.65
N GLU A 165 -4.49 -2.16 -2.64
CA GLU A 165 -3.80 -2.53 -3.89
C GLU A 165 -4.20 -1.63 -5.07
N VAL A 166 -5.43 -1.09 -5.09
CA VAL A 166 -5.91 -0.23 -6.19
C VAL A 166 -5.82 1.25 -5.82
N ASP A 167 -6.53 1.68 -4.77
CA ASP A 167 -6.66 3.10 -4.41
C ASP A 167 -5.33 3.70 -3.96
N ALA A 168 -4.61 3.00 -3.07
CA ALA A 168 -3.33 3.45 -2.57
C ALA A 168 -2.30 3.62 -3.70
N ASN A 169 -2.23 2.68 -4.64
CA ASN A 169 -1.29 2.75 -5.76
C ASN A 169 -1.71 3.79 -6.81
N THR A 170 -3.02 3.95 -7.05
CA THR A 170 -3.55 5.05 -7.88
C THR A 170 -3.20 6.41 -7.28
N GLY A 171 -3.36 6.57 -5.96
CA GLY A 171 -2.99 7.81 -5.25
C GLY A 171 -1.49 8.11 -5.30
N LYS A 172 -0.63 7.09 -5.15
CA LYS A 172 0.83 7.23 -5.28
C LYS A 172 1.26 7.67 -6.68
N TRP A 173 0.51 7.32 -7.72
CA TRP A 173 0.75 7.79 -9.08
C TRP A 173 0.18 9.19 -9.32
N LEU A 174 -1.07 9.44 -8.92
CA LEU A 174 -1.80 10.65 -9.25
C LEU A 174 -1.39 11.88 -8.41
N PHE A 175 -1.29 11.72 -7.09
CA PHE A 175 -1.12 12.86 -6.18
C PHE A 175 0.19 13.63 -6.35
N PRO A 176 1.34 13.00 -6.64
CA PRO A 176 2.55 13.74 -6.96
C PRO A 176 2.43 14.59 -8.22
N ARG A 177 1.76 14.07 -9.26
CA ARG A 177 1.54 14.82 -10.51
C ARG A 177 0.63 16.04 -10.32
N LEU A 178 -0.33 15.95 -9.41
CA LEU A 178 -1.21 17.06 -9.02
C LEU A 178 -0.58 18.00 -7.97
N GLY A 179 0.69 17.81 -7.59
CA GLY A 179 1.39 18.68 -6.65
C GLY A 179 1.05 18.47 -5.17
N PHE A 180 0.24 17.46 -4.84
CA PHE A 180 -0.11 17.10 -3.46
C PHE A 180 1.01 16.34 -2.73
N ALA A 181 1.97 15.80 -3.47
CA ALA A 181 3.18 15.17 -2.96
C ALA A 181 4.39 15.51 -3.85
N PRO A 182 5.63 15.36 -3.37
CA PRO A 182 6.80 15.46 -4.23
C PRO A 182 6.75 14.40 -5.35
N TYR A 183 7.02 14.82 -6.59
CA TYR A 183 7.16 13.91 -7.71
C TYR A 183 8.55 13.27 -7.71
N VAL A 184 8.57 11.94 -7.74
CA VAL A 184 9.78 11.12 -7.87
C VAL A 184 9.51 10.07 -8.93
N ALA A 185 10.28 10.08 -10.03
CA ALA A 185 10.02 9.25 -11.20
C ALA A 185 10.04 7.74 -10.87
N VAL A 186 11.01 7.29 -10.07
CA VAL A 186 11.12 5.89 -9.65
C VAL A 186 9.93 5.45 -8.79
N SER A 187 9.47 6.30 -7.88
CA SER A 187 8.29 6.02 -7.05
C SER A 187 7.02 5.94 -7.88
N GLU A 188 6.91 6.76 -8.93
CA GLU A 188 5.81 6.66 -9.88
C GLU A 188 5.86 5.35 -10.67
N GLU A 189 7.01 4.98 -11.23
CA GLU A 189 7.17 3.72 -11.96
C GLU A 189 6.80 2.51 -11.09
N ALA A 190 7.23 2.52 -9.82
CA ALA A 190 6.87 1.49 -8.85
C ALA A 190 5.37 1.48 -8.54
N ALA A 191 4.74 2.65 -8.38
CA ALA A 191 3.29 2.76 -8.16
C ALA A 191 2.50 2.25 -9.37
N ILE A 192 2.93 2.59 -10.58
CA ILE A 192 2.35 2.09 -11.83
C ILE A 192 2.47 0.57 -11.92
N ALA A 193 3.66 0.01 -11.66
CA ALA A 193 3.87 -1.44 -11.72
C ALA A 193 3.01 -2.19 -10.68
N ALA A 194 2.93 -1.67 -9.45
CA ALA A 194 2.08 -2.24 -8.41
C ALA A 194 0.59 -2.15 -8.75
N LEU A 195 0.14 -1.01 -9.31
CA LEU A 195 -1.23 -0.85 -9.79
C LEU A 195 -1.52 -1.84 -10.92
N LYS A 196 -0.64 -1.96 -11.92
CA LYS A 196 -0.79 -2.92 -13.03
C LYS A 196 -0.91 -4.36 -12.55
N ARG A 197 -0.11 -4.77 -11.56
CA ARG A 197 -0.22 -6.11 -10.95
C ARG A 197 -1.61 -6.33 -10.35
N SER A 198 -2.11 -5.34 -9.64
CA SER A 198 -3.41 -5.38 -8.95
C SER A 198 -4.57 -5.38 -9.94
N LEU A 199 -4.50 -4.54 -10.97
CA LEU A 199 -5.45 -4.53 -12.08
C LEU A 199 -5.39 -5.82 -12.89
N GLY A 200 -4.22 -6.45 -13.03
CA GLY A 200 -4.06 -7.76 -13.64
C GLY A 200 -4.83 -8.85 -12.90
N ALA A 201 -4.66 -8.93 -11.57
CA ALA A 201 -5.41 -9.87 -10.73
C ALA A 201 -6.93 -9.62 -10.81
N LEU A 202 -7.34 -8.35 -10.74
CA LEU A 202 -8.74 -7.95 -10.89
C LEU A 202 -9.29 -8.31 -12.28
N ASN A 203 -8.51 -8.10 -13.35
CA ASN A 203 -8.86 -8.42 -14.72
C ASN A 203 -9.07 -9.93 -14.91
N THR A 204 -8.22 -10.77 -14.30
CA THR A 204 -8.39 -12.22 -14.30
C THR A 204 -9.68 -12.63 -13.60
N HIS A 205 -9.97 -12.06 -12.42
CA HIS A 205 -11.23 -12.34 -11.72
C HIS A 205 -12.46 -11.94 -12.55
N LEU A 206 -12.42 -10.75 -13.15
CA LEU A 206 -13.52 -10.21 -13.96
C LEU A 206 -13.63 -10.83 -15.35
N ALA A 207 -12.76 -11.75 -15.75
CA ALA A 207 -12.87 -12.44 -17.03
C ALA A 207 -14.15 -13.29 -17.09
N SER A 208 -14.48 -13.98 -15.99
CA SER A 208 -15.65 -14.86 -15.87
C SER A 208 -16.77 -14.30 -15.00
N ASN A 209 -16.61 -13.10 -14.43
CA ASN A 209 -17.55 -12.53 -13.47
C ASN A 209 -18.05 -11.15 -13.93
N THR A 210 -19.36 -10.92 -13.82
CA THR A 210 -19.97 -9.61 -14.11
C THR A 210 -19.74 -8.62 -12.96
N TYR A 211 -19.85 -9.10 -11.72
CA TYR A 211 -19.64 -8.36 -10.48
C TYR A 211 -18.57 -9.06 -9.64
N LEU A 212 -18.09 -8.43 -8.57
CA LEU A 212 -16.99 -8.99 -7.77
C LEU A 212 -17.40 -10.22 -6.95
N VAL A 213 -18.64 -10.24 -6.45
CA VAL A 213 -19.16 -11.32 -5.62
C VAL A 213 -20.58 -11.67 -6.05
N GLY A 214 -20.83 -12.96 -6.33
CA GLY A 214 -22.13 -13.45 -6.75
C GLY A 214 -22.56 -12.95 -8.13
N HIS A 215 -23.87 -12.70 -8.30
CA HIS A 215 -24.48 -12.36 -9.59
C HIS A 215 -25.18 -10.99 -9.61
N SER A 216 -24.96 -10.16 -8.60
CA SER A 216 -25.52 -8.82 -8.46
C SER A 216 -24.50 -7.84 -7.89
N VAL A 217 -24.77 -6.54 -8.02
CA VAL A 217 -23.98 -5.50 -7.33
C VAL A 217 -23.96 -5.77 -5.83
N THR A 218 -22.79 -5.64 -5.22
CA THR A 218 -22.56 -5.70 -3.77
C THR A 218 -21.82 -4.47 -3.28
N LEU A 219 -21.62 -4.36 -1.95
CA LEU A 219 -20.80 -3.29 -1.39
C LEU A 219 -19.35 -3.32 -1.94
N ALA A 220 -18.82 -4.50 -2.25
CA ALA A 220 -17.51 -4.63 -2.90
C ALA A 220 -17.47 -3.86 -4.21
N ASP A 221 -18.53 -3.96 -5.01
CA ASP A 221 -18.59 -3.30 -6.32
C ASP A 221 -18.68 -1.77 -6.19
N ILE A 222 -19.46 -1.30 -5.23
CA ILE A 222 -19.57 0.14 -4.91
C ILE A 222 -18.20 0.69 -4.53
N VAL A 223 -17.50 0.04 -3.60
CA VAL A 223 -16.21 0.51 -3.11
C VAL A 223 -15.12 0.42 -4.18
N MET A 224 -15.04 -0.70 -4.91
CA MET A 224 -14.06 -0.88 -5.98
C MET A 224 -14.23 0.18 -7.08
N THR A 225 -15.46 0.39 -7.55
CA THR A 225 -15.74 1.39 -8.59
C THR A 225 -15.36 2.80 -8.14
N CYS A 226 -15.69 3.17 -6.89
CA CYS A 226 -15.28 4.46 -6.33
C CYS A 226 -13.76 4.59 -6.23
N ASN A 227 -13.04 3.53 -5.88
CA ASN A 227 -11.58 3.53 -5.80
C ASN A 227 -10.90 3.56 -7.18
N LEU A 228 -11.51 2.96 -8.21
CA LEU A 228 -11.07 3.07 -9.60
C LEU A 228 -11.34 4.45 -10.22
N TYR A 229 -12.35 5.18 -9.73
CA TYR A 229 -12.84 6.43 -10.32
C TYR A 229 -11.75 7.47 -10.58
N MET A 230 -10.93 7.79 -9.58
CA MET A 230 -9.87 8.81 -9.76
C MET A 230 -8.82 8.35 -10.76
N GLY A 231 -8.55 7.04 -10.84
CA GLY A 231 -7.69 6.48 -11.85
C GLY A 231 -8.26 6.72 -13.25
N PHE A 232 -9.46 6.20 -13.52
CA PHE A 232 -10.13 6.34 -14.83
C PHE A 232 -10.35 7.81 -15.23
N ALA A 233 -10.82 8.65 -14.30
CA ALA A 233 -11.18 10.02 -14.61
C ALA A 233 -9.99 10.97 -14.74
N ARG A 234 -8.82 10.64 -14.16
CA ARG A 234 -7.71 11.62 -14.02
C ARG A 234 -6.37 11.18 -14.58
N ILE A 235 -6.08 9.88 -14.73
CA ILE A 235 -4.71 9.46 -15.07
C ILE A 235 -4.59 8.19 -15.92
N MET A 236 -5.52 7.25 -15.81
CA MET A 236 -5.51 6.01 -16.58
C MET A 236 -6.10 6.25 -17.97
N THR A 237 -5.23 6.57 -18.93
CA THR A 237 -5.62 6.79 -20.32
C THR A 237 -6.15 5.53 -20.98
N LYS A 238 -6.82 5.67 -22.13
CA LYS A 238 -7.33 4.53 -22.90
C LYS A 238 -6.23 3.50 -23.25
N ASN A 239 -5.02 3.99 -23.55
CA ASN A 239 -3.87 3.12 -23.82
C ASN A 239 -3.39 2.35 -22.57
N PHE A 240 -3.58 2.91 -21.37
CA PHE A 240 -3.26 2.21 -20.13
C PHE A 240 -4.33 1.15 -19.80
N THR A 241 -5.61 1.51 -19.93
CA THR A 241 -6.71 0.61 -19.54
C THR A 241 -6.94 -0.52 -20.53
N SER A 242 -6.49 -0.39 -21.78
CA SER A 242 -6.59 -1.46 -22.79
C SER A 242 -5.82 -2.73 -22.42
N GLU A 243 -4.84 -2.65 -21.52
CA GLU A 243 -4.15 -3.81 -20.93
C GLU A 243 -5.08 -4.63 -20.01
N PHE A 244 -6.19 -4.05 -19.55
CA PHE A 244 -7.13 -4.65 -18.58
C PHE A 244 -8.59 -4.58 -19.08
N PRO A 245 -8.92 -5.25 -20.19
CA PRO A 245 -10.22 -5.07 -20.86
C PRO A 245 -11.43 -5.46 -20.00
N HIS A 246 -11.28 -6.44 -19.10
CA HIS A 246 -12.38 -6.85 -18.22
C HIS A 246 -12.60 -5.88 -17.07
N VAL A 247 -11.53 -5.22 -16.58
CA VAL A 247 -11.64 -4.11 -15.62
C VAL A 247 -12.31 -2.92 -16.29
N GLU A 248 -11.93 -2.61 -17.53
CA GLU A 248 -12.57 -1.52 -18.27
C GLU A 248 -14.06 -1.79 -18.50
N ARG A 249 -14.43 -3.00 -18.97
CA ARG A 249 -15.83 -3.43 -19.10
C ARG A 249 -16.58 -3.29 -17.79
N TYR A 250 -15.98 -3.74 -16.70
CA TYR A 250 -16.58 -3.69 -15.37
C TYR A 250 -16.82 -2.25 -14.91
N PHE A 251 -15.80 -1.39 -14.98
CA PHE A 251 -15.91 0.00 -14.56
C PHE A 251 -17.03 0.73 -15.31
N TRP A 252 -17.08 0.59 -16.65
CA TRP A 252 -18.13 1.21 -17.45
C TRP A 252 -19.52 0.61 -17.20
N THR A 253 -19.60 -0.69 -16.90
CA THR A 253 -20.87 -1.30 -16.47
C THR A 253 -21.36 -0.67 -15.18
N MET A 254 -20.47 -0.48 -14.20
CA MET A 254 -20.81 0.03 -12.88
C MET A 254 -21.19 1.50 -12.89
N VAL A 255 -20.37 2.38 -13.47
CA VAL A 255 -20.65 3.84 -13.46
C VAL A 255 -21.89 4.24 -14.26
N ASN A 256 -22.34 3.38 -15.18
CA ASN A 256 -23.56 3.59 -15.96
C ASN A 256 -24.83 2.99 -15.30
N GLN A 257 -24.71 2.30 -14.17
CA GLN A 257 -25.89 1.90 -13.39
C GLN A 257 -26.61 3.15 -12.87
N PRO A 258 -27.96 3.17 -12.82
CA PRO A 258 -28.72 4.36 -12.40
C PRO A 258 -28.30 4.94 -11.05
N ASN A 259 -28.07 4.08 -10.06
CA ASN A 259 -27.68 4.47 -8.70
C ASN A 259 -26.27 5.09 -8.66
N PHE A 260 -25.34 4.60 -9.50
CA PHE A 260 -23.99 5.16 -9.62
C PHE A 260 -24.04 6.50 -10.35
N LYS A 261 -24.71 6.53 -11.51
CA LYS A 261 -24.82 7.71 -12.36
C LYS A 261 -25.48 8.90 -11.65
N LYS A 262 -26.48 8.64 -10.79
CA LYS A 262 -27.13 9.67 -9.97
C LYS A 262 -26.16 10.38 -9.02
N VAL A 263 -25.16 9.67 -8.49
CA VAL A 263 -24.18 10.21 -7.52
C VAL A 263 -22.93 10.74 -8.23
N MET A 264 -22.41 10.00 -9.20
CA MET A 264 -21.13 10.28 -9.86
C MET A 264 -21.26 11.18 -11.08
N GLY A 265 -22.49 11.34 -11.62
CA GLY A 265 -22.73 12.02 -12.89
C GLY A 265 -22.15 11.26 -14.08
N ASP A 266 -21.95 11.97 -15.19
CA ASP A 266 -21.29 11.41 -16.37
C ASP A 266 -19.77 11.33 -16.15
N VAL A 267 -19.24 10.11 -16.20
CA VAL A 267 -17.81 9.86 -16.05
C VAL A 267 -17.12 9.90 -17.41
N LYS A 268 -16.04 10.67 -17.52
CA LYS A 268 -15.17 10.71 -18.69
C LYS A 268 -13.82 10.11 -18.34
N GLN A 269 -13.23 9.36 -19.27
CA GLN A 269 -11.89 8.82 -19.09
C GLN A 269 -10.83 9.91 -19.26
N ALA A 270 -9.68 9.73 -18.63
CA ALA A 270 -8.53 10.60 -18.81
C ALA A 270 -8.00 10.50 -20.25
N ASP A 271 -7.94 11.64 -20.94
CA ASP A 271 -7.37 11.71 -22.29
C ASP A 271 -5.84 11.65 -22.27
N SER A 272 -5.23 12.15 -21.19
CA SER A 272 -3.78 12.17 -21.01
C SER A 272 -3.40 12.03 -19.53
N VAL A 273 -2.16 11.62 -19.29
CA VAL A 273 -1.56 11.63 -17.94
C VAL A 273 -1.28 13.09 -17.56
N PRO A 274 -1.72 13.58 -16.38
CA PRO A 274 -1.48 14.96 -15.97
C PRO A 274 0.01 15.29 -15.95
N GLN A 275 0.38 16.45 -16.50
CA GLN A 275 1.76 16.94 -16.43
C GLN A 275 2.16 17.19 -14.98
N VAL A 276 3.43 16.92 -14.65
CA VAL A 276 3.95 17.14 -13.30
C VAL A 276 3.91 18.64 -13.00
N GLN A 277 3.09 19.04 -12.04
CA GLN A 277 3.03 20.43 -11.61
C GLN A 277 4.33 20.80 -10.90
N LYS A 278 5.08 21.76 -11.45
CA LYS A 278 6.19 22.41 -10.73
C LYS A 278 5.56 23.18 -9.56
N LYS A 279 5.85 22.77 -8.32
CA LYS A 279 5.38 23.48 -7.13
C LYS A 279 5.80 24.95 -7.23
N ALA A 280 4.84 25.87 -7.26
CA ALA A 280 5.11 27.25 -6.87
C ALA A 280 5.64 27.19 -5.43
N ALA A 281 6.81 27.80 -5.19
CA ALA A 281 7.37 27.89 -3.85
C ALA A 281 6.31 28.48 -2.92
N ALA A 282 5.98 27.77 -1.85
CA ALA A 282 5.11 28.31 -0.81
C ALA A 282 5.69 29.65 -0.33
N PRO A 283 4.88 30.71 -0.11
CA PRO A 283 5.37 31.96 0.44
C PRO A 283 6.05 31.64 1.78
N LYS A 284 7.35 31.96 1.89
CA LYS A 284 8.07 31.86 3.15
C LYS A 284 7.35 32.76 4.16
N GLU A 285 6.75 32.15 5.18
CA GLU A 285 6.35 32.85 6.40
C GLU A 285 7.55 33.62 6.94
N GLN A 286 7.41 34.93 7.02
CA GLN A 286 8.40 35.82 7.59
C GLN A 286 8.49 35.58 9.10
N LYS A 287 9.58 34.95 9.55
CA LYS A 287 10.02 35.08 10.95
C LYS A 287 10.78 36.40 11.15
N PRO A 288 10.69 37.05 12.33
CA PRO A 288 11.18 38.41 12.55
C PRO A 288 12.71 38.52 12.43
N LYS A 289 13.18 39.60 11.80
CA LYS A 289 14.60 39.96 11.63
C LYS A 289 15.21 40.40 12.97
N GLU A 290 16.23 39.70 13.43
CA GLU A 290 17.29 40.29 14.26
C GLU A 290 18.43 40.79 13.38
N ALA A 291 18.88 42.00 13.67
CA ALA A 291 19.87 42.74 12.91
C ALA A 291 21.30 42.48 13.41
N LYS A 292 22.26 42.28 12.49
CA LYS A 292 23.58 42.93 12.55
C LYS A 292 24.40 42.77 11.26
N LYS A 293 24.69 43.95 10.69
CA LYS A 293 25.93 44.44 10.04
C LYS A 293 26.41 43.87 8.68
N GLU A 294 26.10 44.67 7.65
CA GLU A 294 26.88 45.05 6.45
C GLU A 294 28.40 45.27 6.73
N ALA A 295 29.37 45.14 5.82
CA ALA A 295 29.51 45.05 4.34
C ALA A 295 31.00 44.61 4.04
N PRO A 296 31.54 44.60 2.79
CA PRO A 296 30.97 44.85 1.46
C PRO A 296 31.30 43.81 0.36
N LYS A 297 30.53 43.96 -0.73
CA LYS A 297 30.57 43.27 -2.02
C LYS A 297 31.83 43.56 -2.84
N GLU A 298 32.20 42.61 -3.69
CA GLU A 298 32.80 42.89 -5.00
C GLU A 298 31.92 42.27 -6.10
N ALA A 299 31.79 42.99 -7.22
CA ALA A 299 30.78 42.84 -8.24
C ALA A 299 31.32 42.12 -9.52
N PRO A 300 30.43 41.62 -10.41
CA PRO A 300 30.72 40.59 -11.42
C PRO A 300 30.84 41.16 -12.85
N LYS A 301 31.25 40.31 -13.81
CA LYS A 301 30.94 40.38 -15.27
C LYS A 301 31.68 39.25 -16.06
N PRO A 302 31.34 38.91 -17.31
CA PRO A 302 30.04 38.52 -17.88
C PRO A 302 30.10 37.34 -18.91
N LYS A 303 28.91 36.98 -19.41
CA LYS A 303 28.44 36.01 -20.44
C LYS A 303 29.20 35.87 -21.78
N ALA A 304 29.00 34.71 -22.43
CA ALA A 304 28.65 34.50 -23.87
C ALA A 304 27.86 33.17 -23.96
N ALA A 305 26.62 32.99 -24.49
CA ALA A 305 26.03 33.24 -25.83
C ALA A 305 26.86 32.56 -26.94
N GLU A 306 26.38 31.64 -27.81
CA GLU A 306 25.13 31.57 -28.59
C GLU A 306 24.93 30.18 -29.27
N LYS A 307 23.67 29.84 -29.61
CA LYS A 307 23.19 28.89 -30.65
C LYS A 307 23.08 29.65 -32.01
N PRO A 308 22.82 29.09 -33.23
CA PRO A 308 21.94 27.96 -33.62
C PRO A 308 22.48 27.08 -34.79
N GLU A 309 21.85 25.97 -35.22
CA GLU A 309 20.83 25.88 -36.28
C GLU A 309 20.14 24.49 -36.31
N GLU A 310 18.91 24.46 -36.85
CA GLU A 310 17.99 23.31 -37.05
C GLU A 310 18.15 22.68 -38.44
N GLU A 311 17.95 21.34 -38.57
CA GLU A 311 17.17 20.70 -39.65
C GLU A 311 16.90 19.19 -39.35
N GLU A 312 15.94 18.62 -40.08
CA GLU A 312 14.89 17.63 -39.72
C GLU A 312 15.20 16.13 -39.40
N GLU A 313 14.27 15.56 -38.61
CA GLU A 313 13.69 14.20 -38.51
C GLU A 313 14.53 12.88 -38.42
N ALA A 314 14.44 12.21 -37.25
CA ALA A 314 13.97 10.82 -37.01
C ALA A 314 14.31 10.33 -35.57
N PRO A 315 13.56 9.41 -34.94
CA PRO A 315 13.35 9.37 -33.49
C PRO A 315 14.40 8.56 -32.70
N LYS A 316 14.83 9.05 -31.51
CA LYS A 316 15.64 8.27 -30.53
C LYS A 316 15.83 9.03 -29.18
N PRO A 317 16.29 8.37 -28.10
CA PRO A 317 15.61 7.46 -27.18
C PRO A 317 15.50 8.07 -25.75
N LYS A 318 14.88 7.36 -24.80
CA LYS A 318 14.75 7.78 -23.38
C LYS A 318 16.07 8.31 -22.79
N PRO A 319 16.04 9.36 -21.93
CA PRO A 319 17.25 9.96 -21.37
C PRO A 319 18.06 8.92 -20.60
N LYS A 320 19.32 8.71 -21.01
CA LYS A 320 20.27 7.79 -20.38
C LYS A 320 20.74 8.35 -19.03
N ASN A 321 20.89 7.48 -18.03
CA ASN A 321 21.46 7.83 -16.73
C ASN A 321 22.92 8.32 -16.94
N PRO A 322 23.40 9.37 -16.26
CA PRO A 322 24.78 9.85 -16.37
C PRO A 322 25.86 8.76 -16.20
N LEU A 323 25.57 7.68 -15.45
CA LEU A 323 26.48 6.54 -15.30
C LEU A 323 26.52 5.60 -16.51
N ASP A 324 25.51 5.62 -17.39
CA ASP A 324 25.52 4.90 -18.67
C ASP A 324 26.43 5.57 -19.72
N LEU A 325 26.96 6.77 -19.43
CA LEU A 325 27.88 7.53 -20.28
C LEU A 325 29.35 7.33 -19.90
N LEU A 326 29.63 6.62 -18.79
CA LEU A 326 31.00 6.30 -18.38
C LEU A 326 31.63 5.28 -19.34
N PRO A 327 32.96 5.37 -19.58
CA PRO A 327 33.66 4.45 -20.47
C PRO A 327 33.44 3.00 -20.02
N PRO A 328 33.18 2.04 -20.94
CA PRO A 328 32.90 0.66 -20.60
C PRO A 328 33.95 0.08 -19.65
N SER A 329 33.52 -0.47 -18.52
CA SER A 329 34.41 -1.15 -17.58
C SER A 329 34.64 -2.59 -18.02
N LYS A 330 35.82 -3.13 -17.71
CA LYS A 330 36.11 -4.56 -17.87
C LYS A 330 35.24 -5.42 -16.95
N MET A 331 34.78 -4.85 -15.83
CA MET A 331 33.89 -5.53 -14.88
C MET A 331 32.42 -5.39 -15.31
N ILE A 332 31.78 -6.52 -15.62
CA ILE A 332 30.33 -6.59 -15.85
C ILE A 332 29.64 -6.92 -14.51
N LEU A 333 28.97 -5.93 -13.93
CA LEU A 333 28.37 -6.07 -12.59
C LEU A 333 27.32 -7.19 -12.51
N ASP A 334 26.55 -7.41 -13.57
CA ASP A 334 25.55 -8.49 -13.61
C ASP A 334 26.21 -9.89 -13.60
N GLU A 335 27.38 -10.03 -14.23
CA GLU A 335 28.15 -11.27 -14.19
C GLU A 335 28.73 -11.52 -12.80
N TRP A 336 29.22 -10.47 -12.14
CA TRP A 336 29.62 -10.54 -10.74
C TRP A 336 28.46 -10.98 -9.84
N LYS A 337 27.30 -10.32 -9.94
CA LYS A 337 26.11 -10.65 -9.13
C LYS A 337 25.62 -12.07 -9.37
N ARG A 338 25.72 -12.55 -10.61
CA ARG A 338 25.40 -13.93 -10.98
C ARG A 338 26.40 -14.92 -10.37
N LEU A 339 27.71 -14.63 -10.46
CA LEU A 339 28.76 -15.47 -9.87
C LEU A 339 28.58 -15.56 -8.34
N TYR A 340 28.41 -14.42 -7.68
CA TYR A 340 28.15 -14.34 -6.24
C TYR A 340 26.93 -15.17 -5.84
N SER A 341 25.82 -15.04 -6.56
CA SER A 341 24.56 -15.72 -6.23
C SER A 341 24.60 -17.24 -6.48
N ASN A 342 25.40 -17.70 -7.43
CA ASN A 342 25.49 -19.11 -7.80
C ASN A 342 26.52 -19.88 -6.97
N THR A 343 27.43 -19.19 -6.30
CA THR A 343 28.47 -19.80 -5.47
C THR A 343 27.88 -20.16 -4.10
N LYS A 344 27.72 -21.47 -3.83
CA LYS A 344 27.19 -21.98 -2.55
C LYS A 344 28.25 -22.66 -1.68
N THR A 345 29.31 -23.18 -2.28
CA THR A 345 30.44 -23.85 -1.64
C THR A 345 31.74 -23.29 -2.19
N ASN A 346 32.85 -23.44 -1.46
CA ASN A 346 34.18 -22.91 -1.83
C ASN A 346 34.14 -21.41 -2.17
N PHE A 347 33.41 -20.66 -1.35
CA PHE A 347 33.08 -19.26 -1.61
C PHE A 347 34.31 -18.39 -1.89
N ARG A 348 35.39 -18.64 -1.15
CA ARG A 348 36.65 -17.92 -1.30
C ARG A 348 37.39 -18.26 -2.60
N GLU A 349 37.38 -19.52 -3.02
CA GLU A 349 38.08 -19.97 -4.24
C GLU A 349 37.34 -19.58 -5.52
N VAL A 350 36.02 -19.37 -5.45
CA VAL A 350 35.16 -19.12 -6.61
C VAL A 350 34.67 -17.67 -6.64
N ALA A 351 33.94 -17.22 -5.62
CA ALA A 351 33.35 -15.88 -5.60
C ALA A 351 34.39 -14.81 -5.28
N ILE A 352 35.22 -14.98 -4.25
CA ILE A 352 36.24 -13.96 -3.91
C ILE A 352 37.32 -13.88 -4.98
N LYS A 353 37.85 -15.02 -5.44
CA LYS A 353 38.80 -15.02 -6.55
C LYS A 353 38.20 -14.39 -7.81
N GLY A 354 36.98 -14.79 -8.19
CA GLY A 354 36.30 -14.22 -9.36
C GLY A 354 35.99 -12.74 -9.21
N PHE A 355 35.68 -12.26 -8.00
CA PHE A 355 35.52 -10.83 -7.72
C PHE A 355 36.80 -10.08 -8.09
N TRP A 356 37.95 -10.49 -7.56
CA TRP A 356 39.22 -9.82 -7.79
C TRP A 356 39.73 -9.98 -9.23
N ASP A 357 39.45 -11.10 -9.89
CA ASP A 357 39.77 -11.32 -11.31
C ASP A 357 38.95 -10.39 -12.23
N MET A 358 37.70 -10.07 -11.86
CA MET A 358 36.81 -9.18 -12.60
C MET A 358 36.96 -7.71 -12.20
N TYR A 359 37.44 -7.42 -11.00
CA TYR A 359 37.43 -6.07 -10.42
C TYR A 359 38.28 -5.11 -11.26
N ASP A 360 37.67 -3.98 -11.60
CA ASP A 360 38.25 -2.94 -12.44
C ASP A 360 38.25 -1.61 -11.67
N PRO A 361 39.40 -1.15 -11.17
CA PRO A 361 39.50 0.06 -10.34
C PRO A 361 39.28 1.37 -11.12
N GLU A 362 39.42 1.35 -12.45
CA GLU A 362 39.08 2.50 -13.30
C GLU A 362 37.56 2.59 -13.51
N GLY A 363 36.90 1.43 -13.53
CA GLY A 363 35.47 1.31 -13.73
C GLY A 363 34.63 1.40 -12.46
N TYR A 364 35.16 0.95 -11.31
CA TYR A 364 34.41 0.85 -10.06
C TYR A 364 35.25 1.27 -8.86
N SER A 365 34.58 1.89 -7.89
CA SER A 365 35.16 2.24 -6.61
C SER A 365 34.57 1.40 -5.50
N LEU A 366 35.44 0.97 -4.58
CA LEU A 366 35.07 0.26 -3.36
C LEU A 366 35.10 1.22 -2.17
N TRP A 367 34.11 1.09 -1.29
CA TRP A 367 33.94 1.93 -0.13
C TRP A 367 33.53 1.11 1.09
N PHE A 368 34.18 1.36 2.22
CA PHE A 368 33.68 0.97 3.53
C PHE A 368 32.68 2.02 4.01
N CYS A 369 31.59 1.58 4.65
CA CYS A 369 30.67 2.46 5.36
C CYS A 369 30.50 1.99 6.81
N ASP A 370 30.93 2.82 7.75
CA ASP A 370 30.81 2.56 9.18
C ASP A 370 29.70 3.45 9.77
N TYR A 371 28.72 2.87 10.46
CA TYR A 371 27.62 3.65 11.02
C TYR A 371 28.10 4.52 12.20
N LYS A 372 27.76 5.81 12.19
CA LYS A 372 28.28 6.78 13.16
C LYS A 372 27.69 6.64 14.57
N TYR A 373 26.47 6.10 14.69
CA TYR A 373 25.70 6.10 15.94
C TYR A 373 25.45 4.69 16.48
N ASN A 374 26.50 3.85 16.53
CA ASN A 374 26.37 2.46 16.98
C ASN A 374 25.80 2.34 18.40
N ASP A 375 26.08 3.32 19.28
CA ASP A 375 25.62 3.36 20.66
C ASP A 375 24.08 3.32 20.79
N GLU A 376 23.37 3.79 19.76
CA GLU A 376 21.89 3.78 19.71
C GLU A 376 21.29 2.41 19.33
N ASN A 377 22.12 1.48 18.85
CA ASN A 377 21.68 0.18 18.36
C ASN A 377 21.61 -0.84 19.51
N THR A 378 20.65 -0.65 20.42
CA THR A 378 20.50 -1.49 21.63
C THR A 378 19.60 -2.72 21.41
N VAL A 379 18.86 -2.76 20.31
CA VAL A 379 17.87 -3.81 20.04
C VAL A 379 18.12 -4.42 18.66
N SER A 380 18.47 -5.71 18.64
CA SER A 380 18.90 -6.43 17.43
C SER A 380 17.90 -6.33 16.26
N PHE A 381 16.62 -6.59 16.51
CA PHE A 381 15.60 -6.55 15.46
C PHE A 381 15.39 -5.13 14.88
N VAL A 382 15.53 -4.09 15.72
CA VAL A 382 15.42 -2.70 15.28
C VAL A 382 16.61 -2.34 14.42
N THR A 383 17.82 -2.72 14.82
CA THR A 383 19.06 -2.52 14.04
C THR A 383 18.96 -3.21 12.68
N MET A 384 18.50 -4.46 12.63
CA MET A 384 18.30 -5.19 11.37
C MET A 384 17.26 -4.50 10.46
N ASN A 385 16.19 -3.95 11.02
CA ASN A 385 15.17 -3.20 10.27
C ASN A 385 15.71 -1.86 9.75
N LYS A 386 16.53 -1.15 10.54
CA LYS A 386 17.23 0.08 10.09
C LYS A 386 18.10 -0.20 8.86
N VAL A 387 18.93 -1.25 8.92
CA VAL A 387 19.76 -1.68 7.78
C VAL A 387 18.89 -2.06 6.57
N GLY A 388 17.77 -2.78 6.79
CA GLY A 388 16.83 -3.12 5.73
C GLY A 388 16.22 -1.88 5.06
N GLY A 389 15.84 -0.88 5.84
CA GLY A 389 15.34 0.40 5.33
C GLY A 389 16.39 1.15 4.52
N PHE A 390 17.65 1.17 4.97
CA PHE A 390 18.76 1.77 4.22
C PHE A 390 18.92 1.10 2.85
N LEU A 391 18.95 -0.24 2.80
CA LEU A 391 19.05 -0.99 1.55
C LEU A 391 17.88 -0.72 0.59
N GLN A 392 16.66 -0.50 1.10
CA GLN A 392 15.50 -0.12 0.28
C GLN A 392 15.66 1.28 -0.33
N ARG A 393 16.32 2.20 0.36
CA ARG A 393 16.58 3.55 -0.17
C ARG A 393 17.71 3.57 -1.19
N MET A 394 18.67 2.65 -1.05
CA MET A 394 19.74 2.43 -2.03
C MET A 394 19.26 1.80 -3.35
N ASP A 395 17.99 1.40 -3.46
CA ASP A 395 17.43 0.71 -4.65
C ASP A 395 17.59 1.52 -5.95
N LEU A 396 17.64 2.84 -5.86
CA LEU A 396 17.89 3.76 -6.97
C LEU A 396 19.25 3.55 -7.66
N CYS A 397 20.24 2.96 -6.97
CA CYS A 397 21.53 2.59 -7.56
C CYS A 397 21.69 1.08 -7.78
N ARG A 398 20.63 0.27 -7.65
CA ARG A 398 20.70 -1.20 -7.79
C ARG A 398 21.39 -1.64 -9.08
N LYS A 399 21.08 -0.99 -10.20
CA LYS A 399 21.70 -1.28 -11.51
C LYS A 399 23.22 -1.02 -11.54
N TYR A 400 23.72 -0.13 -10.69
CA TYR A 400 25.09 0.42 -10.74
C TYR A 400 25.92 0.10 -9.50
N ALA A 401 25.38 -0.66 -8.55
CA ALA A 401 26.03 -0.93 -7.29
C ALA A 401 25.83 -2.38 -6.83
N PHE A 402 26.77 -2.83 -6.01
CA PHE A 402 26.68 -4.02 -5.19
C PHE A 402 27.06 -3.63 -3.77
N GLY A 403 26.35 -4.12 -2.76
CA GLY A 403 26.57 -3.72 -1.38
C GLY A 403 26.42 -4.90 -0.43
N LYS A 404 27.09 -4.79 0.71
CA LYS A 404 26.99 -5.74 1.80
C LYS A 404 26.98 -4.99 3.12
N MET A 405 25.99 -5.28 3.96
CA MET A 405 25.83 -4.68 5.27
C MET A 405 25.87 -5.77 6.33
N LEU A 406 26.76 -5.63 7.30
CA LEU A 406 26.95 -6.55 8.42
C LEU A 406 26.45 -5.89 9.71
N VAL A 407 25.70 -6.64 10.49
CA VAL A 407 25.35 -6.31 11.88
C VAL A 407 26.20 -7.20 12.77
N ILE A 408 27.04 -6.59 13.59
CA ILE A 408 28.11 -7.26 14.34
C ILE A 408 27.88 -7.05 15.84
N GLY A 409 28.12 -8.10 16.62
CA GLY A 409 27.99 -8.12 18.08
C GLY A 409 26.96 -9.13 18.57
N SER A 410 27.28 -9.82 19.67
CA SER A 410 26.36 -10.72 20.37
C SER A 410 25.49 -10.01 21.41
N GLU A 411 25.94 -8.84 21.87
CA GLU A 411 25.28 -8.00 22.87
C GLU A 411 25.27 -6.53 22.40
N PRO A 412 24.30 -5.72 22.85
CA PRO A 412 24.25 -4.31 22.51
C PRO A 412 25.42 -3.52 23.12
N PRO A 413 25.87 -2.43 22.47
CA PRO A 413 25.39 -1.89 21.21
C PRO A 413 25.87 -2.69 19.97
N PHE A 414 24.95 -2.93 19.03
CA PHE A 414 25.24 -3.63 17.78
C PHE A 414 25.92 -2.69 16.77
N LYS A 415 27.06 -3.11 16.23
CA LYS A 415 27.82 -2.34 15.23
C LYS A 415 27.29 -2.61 13.84
N VAL A 416 27.11 -1.56 13.04
CA VAL A 416 26.72 -1.68 11.64
C VAL A 416 27.89 -1.25 10.75
N LYS A 417 28.38 -2.18 9.95
CA LYS A 417 29.45 -1.95 8.97
C LYS A 417 29.00 -2.38 7.60
N GLY A 418 29.52 -1.77 6.55
CA GLY A 418 29.20 -2.17 5.19
C GLY A 418 30.31 -1.96 4.18
N LEU A 419 30.15 -2.63 3.06
CA LEU A 419 31.02 -2.61 1.91
C LEU A 419 30.17 -2.30 0.68
N TRP A 420 30.57 -1.31 -0.10
CA TRP A 420 29.86 -0.91 -1.30
C TRP A 420 30.80 -0.80 -2.49
N LEU A 421 30.37 -1.40 -3.58
CA LEU A 421 30.95 -1.27 -4.91
C LEU A 421 30.03 -0.38 -5.73
N PHE A 422 30.53 0.77 -6.18
CA PHE A 422 29.80 1.69 -7.05
C PHE A 422 30.46 1.81 -8.42
N ARG A 423 29.63 1.97 -9.45
CA ARG A 423 30.09 2.31 -10.79
C ARG A 423 30.68 3.72 -10.82
N GLY A 424 31.93 3.83 -11.26
CA GLY A 424 32.69 5.07 -11.33
C GLY A 424 33.70 5.23 -10.18
N PRO A 425 34.57 6.26 -10.26
CA PRO A 425 35.68 6.46 -9.33
C PRO A 425 35.24 6.99 -7.94
N GLU A 426 34.01 7.48 -7.84
CA GLU A 426 33.42 8.08 -6.63
C GLU A 426 32.03 7.51 -6.37
N ILE A 427 31.52 7.73 -5.15
CA ILE A 427 30.11 7.46 -4.83
C ILE A 427 29.24 8.33 -5.75
N PRO A 428 28.28 7.75 -6.49
CA PRO A 428 27.50 8.51 -7.45
C PRO A 428 26.75 9.66 -6.76
N LYS A 429 26.89 10.87 -7.28
CA LYS A 429 26.34 12.08 -6.66
C LYS A 429 24.84 11.99 -6.39
N PHE A 430 24.07 11.37 -7.27
CA PHE A 430 22.64 11.18 -7.06
C PHE A 430 22.30 10.28 -5.86
N VAL A 431 23.20 9.36 -5.48
CA VAL A 431 23.05 8.57 -4.25
C VAL A 431 23.24 9.46 -3.04
N MET A 432 24.25 10.34 -3.05
CA MET A 432 24.50 11.30 -1.96
C MET A 432 23.37 12.34 -1.84
N ASP A 433 22.81 12.79 -2.96
CA ASP A 433 21.77 13.82 -2.98
C ASP A 433 20.37 13.27 -2.60
N GLU A 434 20.05 12.02 -2.97
CA GLU A 434 18.71 11.42 -2.76
C GLU A 434 18.61 10.51 -1.52
N VAL A 435 19.72 9.92 -1.06
CA VAL A 435 19.74 9.04 0.13
C VAL A 435 20.32 9.80 1.32
N TYR A 436 19.44 10.45 2.10
CA TYR A 436 19.85 11.22 3.29
C TYR A 436 20.61 10.39 4.34
N ASP A 437 20.39 9.06 4.38
CA ASP A 437 21.11 8.18 5.29
C ASP A 437 22.60 8.07 5.00
N MET A 438 23.06 8.44 3.79
CA MET A 438 24.49 8.42 3.45
C MET A 438 25.30 9.26 4.44
N GLU A 439 24.73 10.33 5.00
CA GLU A 439 25.36 11.18 6.01
C GLU A 439 25.49 10.50 7.39
N LEU A 440 24.69 9.47 7.65
CA LEU A 440 24.73 8.70 8.91
C LEU A 440 25.87 7.68 8.95
N TYR A 441 26.53 7.45 7.83
CA TYR A 441 27.70 6.60 7.71
C TYR A 441 28.96 7.43 7.46
N GLU A 442 30.08 6.95 7.96
CA GLU A 442 31.40 7.39 7.55
C GLU A 442 31.87 6.54 6.38
N TRP A 443 32.16 7.19 5.25
CA TRP A 443 32.53 6.54 4.00
C TRP A 443 34.03 6.66 3.78
N THR A 444 34.71 5.52 3.74
CA THR A 444 36.15 5.45 3.48
C THR A 444 36.39 4.68 2.20
N LYS A 445 37.08 5.29 1.23
CA LYS A 445 37.44 4.60 -0.02
C LYS A 445 38.45 3.50 0.30
N VAL A 446 38.22 2.30 -0.22
CA VAL A 446 39.11 1.16 -0.03
C VAL A 446 40.41 1.40 -0.79
N ASP A 447 41.53 1.27 -0.09
CA ASP A 447 42.85 1.22 -0.70
C ASP A 447 43.16 -0.21 -1.15
N ILE A 448 43.15 -0.42 -2.47
CA ILE A 448 43.45 -1.71 -3.07
C ILE A 448 44.94 -2.05 -3.05
N SER A 449 45.82 -1.11 -2.71
CA SER A 449 47.24 -1.42 -2.51
C SER A 449 47.51 -2.00 -1.13
N ASP A 450 46.58 -1.82 -0.19
CA ASP A 450 46.64 -2.37 1.16
C ASP A 450 46.02 -3.78 1.21
N GLU A 451 46.88 -4.78 1.43
CA GLU A 451 46.47 -6.18 1.53
C GLU A 451 45.53 -6.44 2.72
N ALA A 452 45.63 -5.68 3.81
CA ALA A 452 44.71 -5.81 4.94
C ALA A 452 43.29 -5.33 4.58
N GLN A 453 43.18 -4.27 3.77
CA GLN A 453 41.89 -3.78 3.30
C GLN A 453 41.28 -4.70 2.24
N LYS A 454 42.09 -5.29 1.34
CA LYS A 454 41.64 -6.34 0.41
C LYS A 454 41.11 -7.57 1.14
N GLU A 455 41.80 -8.00 2.19
CA GLU A 455 41.34 -9.11 3.02
C GLU A 455 40.03 -8.76 3.73
N ARG A 456 39.92 -7.53 4.27
CA ARG A 456 38.68 -7.03 4.87
C ARG A 456 37.51 -7.01 3.89
N VAL A 457 37.72 -6.56 2.64
CA VAL A 457 36.72 -6.63 1.57
C VAL A 457 36.27 -8.06 1.34
N SER A 458 37.23 -8.99 1.24
CA SER A 458 36.96 -10.40 1.00
C SER A 458 36.15 -11.02 2.14
N ALA A 459 36.54 -10.75 3.39
CA ALA A 459 35.85 -11.17 4.60
C ALA A 459 34.40 -10.67 4.66
N MET A 460 34.14 -9.43 4.22
CA MET A 460 32.78 -8.89 4.17
C MET A 460 31.93 -9.53 3.08
N ILE A 461 32.50 -9.79 1.90
CA ILE A 461 31.76 -10.43 0.78
C ILE A 461 31.38 -11.88 1.15
N GLU A 462 32.26 -12.58 1.88
CA GLU A 462 32.05 -13.99 2.27
C GLU A 462 31.24 -14.21 3.55
N ASP A 463 30.80 -13.15 4.23
CA ASP A 463 30.13 -13.24 5.53
C ASP A 463 30.98 -13.97 6.57
N LEU A 464 32.29 -13.67 6.61
CA LEU A 464 33.22 -14.35 7.51
C LEU A 464 32.77 -14.18 8.97
N GLU A 465 32.60 -15.30 9.67
CA GLU A 465 32.26 -15.33 11.09
C GLU A 465 33.37 -16.05 11.88
N PRO A 466 33.94 -15.44 12.94
CA PRO A 466 33.69 -14.08 13.43
C PRO A 466 34.30 -13.00 12.52
N PHE A 467 33.63 -11.84 12.42
CA PHE A 467 34.11 -10.71 11.65
C PHE A 467 34.86 -9.73 12.55
N GLU A 468 36.14 -9.44 12.26
CA GLU A 468 37.01 -8.60 13.10
C GLU A 468 37.07 -9.03 14.59
N GLY A 469 36.90 -10.33 14.86
CA GLY A 469 36.92 -10.88 16.21
C GLY A 469 35.60 -10.77 16.98
N GLU A 470 34.53 -10.27 16.34
CA GLU A 470 33.19 -10.17 16.92
C GLU A 470 32.19 -11.09 16.20
N ALA A 471 31.16 -11.53 16.90
CA ALA A 471 30.12 -12.41 16.34
C ALA A 471 29.33 -11.67 15.24
N LEU A 472 29.01 -12.38 14.15
CA LEU A 472 28.23 -11.82 13.05
C LEU A 472 26.74 -12.13 13.30
N LEU A 473 25.96 -11.10 13.61
CA LEU A 473 24.55 -11.27 13.95
C LEU A 473 23.66 -11.42 12.71
N ASP A 474 23.90 -10.59 11.69
CA ASP A 474 23.16 -10.60 10.43
C ASP A 474 24.01 -10.03 9.30
N ALA A 475 23.76 -10.49 8.07
CA ALA A 475 24.47 -10.03 6.90
C ALA A 475 23.53 -9.87 5.70
N LYS A 476 23.33 -8.64 5.26
CA LYS A 476 22.40 -8.30 4.17
C LYS A 476 23.14 -7.92 2.90
N CYS A 477 22.80 -8.60 1.81
CA CYS A 477 23.35 -8.34 0.48
C CYS A 477 22.43 -7.42 -0.33
N PHE A 478 23.01 -6.43 -0.98
CA PHE A 478 22.38 -5.55 -1.95
C PHE A 478 22.93 -5.87 -3.34
N LYS A 479 22.07 -6.34 -4.24
CA LYS A 479 22.42 -6.74 -5.60
C LYS A 479 21.28 -6.49 -6.58
#